data_AF-G4SZN6-F1
#
_entry.id   AF-G4SZN6-F1
#
_cell.length_a   1.000
_cell.length_b   1.000
_cell.length_c   1.000
_cell.angle_alpha   90.00
_cell.angle_beta   90.00
_cell.angle_gamma   90.00
#
_symmetry.space_group_name_H-M   'P 1'
#
loop_
_entity.id
_entity.type
_entity.pdbx_description
1 polymer ?
#
loop_
_entity_poly.entity_id
_entity_poly.type
_entity_poly.pdbx_seq_one_letter_code
_entity_poly.pdbx_strand_id
1 'polypeptide(L)' 'MCRINPRVDLAFKKLFGSEENKDLLISLINAIVSEEDRVAEVELKNPYSTGRVI' A
#
# COMPACT_ATOMS: atom_id res chain seq x y z
N MET A 1 6.67 -22.04 -11.03
CA MET A 1 6.93 -20.75 -10.36
C MET A 1 5.71 -19.86 -10.56
N CYS A 2 4.92 -19.62 -9.51
CA CYS A 2 3.69 -18.81 -9.64
C CYS A 2 4.06 -17.35 -9.90
N ARG A 3 3.77 -16.88 -11.12
CA ARG A 3 3.94 -15.48 -11.51
C ARG A 3 2.82 -14.68 -10.86
N ILE A 4 3.12 -14.07 -9.72
CA ILE A 4 2.20 -13.11 -9.09
C ILE A 4 2.10 -11.92 -10.06
N ASN A 5 0.92 -11.73 -10.66
CA ASN A 5 0.66 -10.62 -11.56
C ASN A 5 0.09 -9.44 -10.75
N PRO A 6 0.86 -8.36 -10.50
CA PRO A 6 0.40 -7.23 -9.69
C PRO A 6 -0.77 -6.46 -10.32
N ARG A 7 -1.10 -6.68 -11.61
CA ARG A 7 -2.35 -6.18 -12.21
C ARG A 7 -3.58 -6.87 -11.65
N VAL A 8 -3.42 -8.05 -11.04
CA VAL A 8 -4.50 -8.73 -10.32
C VAL A 8 -4.60 -8.11 -8.94
N ASP A 9 -5.78 -7.59 -8.61
CA ASP A 9 -6.11 -6.89 -7.36
C ASP A 9 -5.60 -7.61 -6.10
N LEU A 10 -5.66 -8.96 -6.10
CA LEU A 10 -5.16 -9.81 -5.02
C LEU A 10 -3.63 -9.74 -4.83
N ALA A 11 -2.87 -9.70 -5.93
CA ALA A 11 -1.41 -9.60 -5.89
C ALA A 11 -0.99 -8.21 -5.41
N PHE A 12 -1.68 -7.16 -5.87
CA PHE A 12 -1.45 -5.80 -5.41
C PHE A 12 -1.67 -5.70 -3.90
N LYS A 13 -2.79 -6.22 -3.38
CA LYS A 13 -3.05 -6.24 -1.92
C LYS A 13 -2.02 -7.04 -1.13
N LYS A 14 -1.51 -8.15 -1.67
CA LYS A 14 -0.44 -8.91 -0.98
C LYS A 14 0.89 -8.17 -0.95
N LEU A 15 1.23 -7.45 -2.02
CA LEU A 15 2.50 -6.75 -2.12
C LEU A 15 2.48 -5.39 -1.41
N PHE A 16 1.34 -4.70 -1.40
CA PHE A 16 1.25 -3.31 -0.93
C PHE A 16 0.22 -3.10 0.19
N GLY A 17 -0.65 -4.07 0.45
CA GLY A 17 -1.73 -3.99 1.45
C GLY A 17 -1.42 -4.72 2.75
N SER A 18 -0.15 -4.99 3.04
CA SER A 18 0.31 -5.61 4.29
C SER A 18 1.22 -4.64 5.05
N GLU A 19 1.07 -4.58 6.37
CA GLU A 19 1.85 -3.68 7.24
C GLU A 19 3.37 -3.92 7.12
N GLU A 20 3.78 -5.17 6.91
CA GLU A 20 5.18 -5.57 6.70
C GLU A 20 5.80 -5.02 5.40
N ASN A 21 4.96 -4.66 4.43
CA ASN A 21 5.39 -4.22 3.11
C ASN A 21 5.12 -2.72 2.87
N LYS A 22 4.93 -1.93 3.94
CA LYS A 22 4.68 -0.48 3.83
C LYS A 22 5.80 0.25 3.10
N ASP A 23 7.05 -0.12 3.31
CA ASP A 23 8.20 0.51 2.64
C ASP A 23 8.13 0.35 1.11
N LEU A 24 7.59 -0.78 0.63
CA LEU A 24 7.37 -1.00 -0.80
C LEU A 24 6.25 -0.10 -1.33
N LEU A 25 5.19 0.09 -0.56
CA LEU A 25 4.11 1.02 -0.93
C LEU A 25 4.60 2.47 -0.96
N ILE A 26 5.38 2.90 0.03
CA ILE A 26 6.01 4.23 0.07
C ILE A 26 6.91 4.43 -1.14
N SER A 27 7.75 3.43 -1.45
CA SER A 27 8.65 3.48 -2.61
C SER A 27 7.89 3.61 -3.93
N LEU A 28 6.77 2.89 -4.08
CA LEU A 28 5.92 2.97 -5.26
C LEU A 28 5.29 4.37 -5.40
N ILE A 29 4.75 4.93 -4.31
CA ILE A 29 4.14 6.26 -4.32
C ILE A 29 5.19 7.30 -4.70
N ASN A 30 6.36 7.27 -4.05
CA ASN A 30 7.46 8.21 -4.27
C ASN A 30 8.11 8.11 -5.66
N ALA A 31 7.89 7.01 -6.39
CA ALA A 31 8.32 6.86 -7.78
C ALA A 31 7.34 7.51 -8.78
N ILE A 32 6.10 7.80 -8.37
CA ILE A 32 5.04 8.35 -9.22
C ILE A 32 4.87 9.85 -8.99
N VAL A 33 4.97 10.30 -7.74
CA VAL A 33 4.73 11.69 -7.36
C VAL A 33 5.96 12.59 -7.55
N SER A 34 5.74 13.90 -7.59
CA SER A 34 6.79 14.93 -7.60
C SER A 34 7.61 14.92 -6.31
N GLU A 35 8.81 15.51 -6.32
CA GLU A 35 9.65 15.55 -5.12
C GLU A 35 8.99 16.25 -3.93
N GLU A 36 8.16 17.28 -4.19
CA GLU A 36 7.40 18.01 -3.17
C GLU A 36 6.29 17.20 -2.51
N ASP A 37 5.81 16.15 -3.19
CA ASP A 37 4.68 15.31 -2.75
C ASP A 37 5.12 13.95 -2.19
N ARG A 38 6.42 13.75 -2.00
CA ARG A 38 6.94 12.51 -1.45
C ARG A 38 6.43 12.27 -0.04
N VAL A 39 6.09 11.01 0.24
CA VAL A 39 5.56 10.56 1.52
C VAL A 39 6.65 9.86 2.33
N ALA A 40 6.69 10.15 3.63
CA ALA A 40 7.58 9.50 4.59
C ALA A 40 6.90 8.34 5.32
N GLU A 41 5.58 8.37 5.46
CA GLU A 41 4.80 7.39 6.20
C GLU A 41 3.44 7.17 5.53
N VAL A 42 2.93 5.94 5.65
CA VAL A 42 1.59 5.56 5.17
C VAL A 42 0.88 4.69 6.20
N GLU A 43 -0.41 4.96 6.39
CA GLU A 43 -1.30 4.16 7.23
C GLU A 43 -2.24 3.35 6.33
N LEU A 44 -2.24 2.02 6.45
CA LEU A 44 -3.18 1.17 5.73
C LEU A 44 -4.52 1.15 6.47
N LYS A 45 -5.49 1.92 5.98
CA LYS A 45 -6.85 1.93 6.53
C LYS A 45 -7.63 0.75 6.02
N ASN A 46 -8.08 -0.10 6.94
CA ASN A 46 -8.99 -1.19 6.60
C ASN A 46 -10.43 -0.64 6.45
N PRO A 47 -11.09 -0.79 5.29
CA PRO A 47 -12.43 -0.26 5.05
C PRO A 47 -13.51 -0.88 5.96
N TYR A 48 -13.25 -2.07 6.52
CA TYR A 48 -14.15 -2.73 7.49
C TYR A 48 -13.98 -2.18 8.93
N SER A 49 -12.99 -1.31 9.16
CA SER A 49 -12.74 -0.63 10.44
C SER A 49 -13.45 0.71 10.53
N THR A 50 -14.51 0.93 9.75
CA THR A 50 -15.35 2.13 9.83
C THR A 50 -16.09 2.15 11.17
N GLY A 51 -15.48 2.79 12.17
CA GLY A 51 -16.14 3.37 13.33
C GLY A 51 -16.51 2.41 14.46
N ARG A 52 -15.57 2.17 15.38
CA ARG A 52 -15.93 2.06 16.80
C ARG A 52 -15.14 3.11 17.58
N VAL A 53 -15.70 4.30 17.59
CA VAL A 53 -15.36 5.33 18.57
C VAL A 53 -15.91 4.82 19.90
N ILE A 54 -15.03 4.54 20.85
CA ILE A 54 -15.34 4.50 22.28
C ILE A 54 -14.95 5.84 22.90
#